data_AF-A0A8I0CH46-F1
#
_entry.id   AF-A0A8I0CH46-F1
#
_cell.length_a   1.000
_cell.length_b   1.000
_cell.length_c   1.000
_cell.angle_alpha   90.00
_cell.angle_beta   90.00
_cell.angle_gamma   90.00
#
_symmetry.space_group_name_H-M   'P 1'
#
loop_
_entity.id
_entity.type
_entity.pdbx_description
1 polymer ?
#
loop_
_entity_poly.entity_id
_entity_poly.type
_entity_poly.pdbx_seq_one_letter_code
_entity_poly.pdbx_strand_id
1 'polypeptide(L)' 'MNQQTRISDKSLARLIADADKVLERNTPVADEEWWQDFRAAMLELQERRREELK' A
#
# COMPACT_ATOMS: atom_id res chain seq x y z
N MET A 1 -20.34 15.63 -8.10
CA MET A 1 -19.13 15.11 -8.78
C MET A 1 -17.93 15.33 -7.86
N ASN A 2 -17.43 14.27 -7.21
CA ASN A 2 -16.05 14.24 -6.67
C ASN A 2 -15.65 12.79 -6.29
N GLN A 3 -15.70 11.87 -7.26
CA GLN A 3 -15.20 10.48 -7.07
C GLN A 3 -13.75 10.33 -7.55
N GLN A 4 -13.02 11.44 -7.73
CA GLN A 4 -11.61 11.39 -8.11
C GLN A 4 -10.80 10.76 -6.96
N THR A 5 -10.17 9.62 -7.28
CA THR A 5 -9.11 8.94 -6.51
C THR A 5 -9.47 8.25 -5.19
N ARG A 6 -10.66 7.65 -5.06
CA ARG A 6 -10.91 6.70 -3.94
C ARG A 6 -10.48 5.29 -4.34
N ILE A 7 -9.22 4.94 -4.07
CA ILE A 7 -8.74 3.56 -4.23
C ILE A 7 -9.61 2.64 -3.38
N SER A 8 -10.20 1.58 -3.96
CA SER A 8 -10.97 0.58 -3.21
C SER A 8 -10.05 -0.25 -2.31
N ASP A 9 -10.58 -0.78 -1.21
CA ASP A 9 -9.82 -1.63 -0.28
C ASP A 9 -9.14 -2.83 -0.98
N LYS A 10 -9.83 -3.43 -1.95
CA LYS A 10 -9.28 -4.51 -2.78
C LYS A 10 -8.04 -4.08 -3.58
N SER A 11 -8.04 -2.85 -4.10
CA SER A 11 -6.91 -2.30 -4.84
C SER A 11 -5.78 -1.86 -3.91
N LEU A 12 -6.12 -1.35 -2.72
CA LEU A 12 -5.17 -1.00 -1.66
C LEU A 12 -4.40 -2.24 -1.17
N ALA A 13 -5.12 -3.32 -0.84
CA ALA A 13 -4.51 -4.60 -0.46
C ALA A 13 -3.62 -5.17 -1.57
N ARG A 14 -4.01 -4.99 -2.84
CA ARG A 14 -3.21 -5.43 -3.99
C ARG A 14 -1.91 -4.63 -4.15
N LEU A 15 -1.92 -3.32 -3.88
CA LEU A 15 -0.72 -2.49 -3.90
C LEU A 15 0.25 -2.83 -2.76
N ILE A 16 -0.27 -3.10 -1.56
CA ILE A 16 0.55 -3.57 -0.43
C ILE A 16 1.24 -4.90 -0.80
N ALA A 17 0.50 -5.84 -1.37
CA ALA A 17 1.05 -7.13 -1.80
C ALA A 17 2.07 -7.02 -2.95
N ASP A 18 1.93 -6.02 -3.82
CA ASP A 18 2.90 -5.75 -4.88
C ASP A 18 4.20 -5.19 -4.29
N ALA A 19 4.10 -4.24 -3.37
CA ALA A 19 5.25 -3.71 -2.62
C ALA A 19 5.96 -4.80 -1.81
N ASP A 20 5.21 -5.70 -1.17
CA ASP A 20 5.77 -6.85 -0.44
C ASP A 20 6.60 -7.75 -1.38
N LYS A 21 6.06 -8.08 -2.57
CA LYS A 21 6.78 -8.87 -3.59
C LYS A 21 8.02 -8.18 -4.14
N VAL A 22 7.99 -6.85 -4.27
CA VAL A 22 9.15 -6.08 -4.71
C VAL A 22 10.24 -6.16 -3.63
N LEU A 23 9.89 -5.94 -2.36
CA LEU A 23 10.81 -6.06 -1.23
C LEU A 23 11.33 -7.50 -1.02
N GLU A 24 10.53 -8.53 -1.30
CA GLU A 24 10.95 -9.93 -1.20
C GLU A 24 11.94 -10.35 -2.31
N ARG A 25 11.95 -9.65 -3.46
CA ARG A 25 12.89 -9.95 -4.54
C ARG A 25 14.30 -9.61 -4.05
N ASN A 26 15.12 -10.64 -3.85
CA ASN A 26 16.53 -10.59 -3.46
C ASN A 26 17.48 -9.87 -4.47
N THR A 27 16.92 -9.24 -5.49
CA THR A 27 17.64 -8.33 -6.39
C THR A 27 17.63 -6.93 -5.78
N PRO A 28 18.71 -6.13 -5.91
CA PRO A 28 18.72 -4.76 -5.43
C PRO A 28 17.54 -4.01 -6.06
N VAL A 29 16.51 -3.81 -5.24
CA VAL A 29 15.39 -2.95 -5.58
C VAL A 29 15.94 -1.55 -5.61
N ALA A 30 15.80 -0.89 -6.77
CA ALA A 30 15.98 0.55 -6.82
C ALA A 30 15.01 1.15 -5.78
N ASP A 31 15.58 1.84 -4.80
CA ASP A 31 14.85 2.54 -3.75
C ASP A 31 14.08 1.60 -2.78
N GLU A 32 14.76 0.62 -2.18
CA GLU A 32 14.19 -0.26 -1.14
C GLU A 32 13.54 0.54 0.02
N GLU A 33 14.20 1.60 0.48
CA GLU A 33 13.68 2.52 1.51
C GLU A 33 12.34 3.14 1.07
N TRP A 34 12.23 3.53 -0.20
CA TRP A 34 11.00 4.09 -0.76
C TRP A 34 9.87 3.06 -0.76
N TRP A 35 10.15 1.80 -1.13
CA TRP A 35 9.16 0.73 -1.11
C TRP A 35 8.72 0.35 0.31
N GLN A 36 9.63 0.42 1.28
CA GLN A 36 9.32 0.20 2.70
C GLN A 36 8.40 1.32 3.24
N ASP A 37 8.73 2.59 2.98
CA ASP A 37 7.91 3.74 3.39
C ASP A 37 6.53 3.71 2.72
N PHE A 38 6.49 3.41 1.41
CA PHE A 38 5.25 3.23 0.67
C PHE A 38 4.36 2.13 1.25
N ARG A 39 4.94 0.97 1.57
CA ARG A 39 4.21 -0.15 2.20
C ARG A 39 3.65 0.25 3.56
N ALA A 40 4.44 0.95 4.39
CA ALA A 40 4.01 1.42 5.69
C ALA A 40 2.82 2.40 5.57
N ALA A 41 2.94 3.42 4.72
CA ALA A 41 1.87 4.40 4.49
C ALA A 41 0.56 3.75 3.99
N MET A 42 0.66 2.72 3.13
CA MET A 42 -0.50 2.00 2.61
C MET A 42 -1.16 1.09 3.65
N LEU A 43 -0.37 0.48 4.54
CA LEU A 43 -0.89 -0.29 5.69
C LEU A 43 -1.61 0.60 6.69
N GLU A 44 -1.01 1.75 7.05
CA GLU A 44 -1.66 2.74 7.92
C GLU A 44 -2.97 3.27 7.32
N LEU A 45 -3.00 3.51 6.00
CA LEU A 45 -4.21 3.92 5.31
C LEU A 45 -5.29 2.82 5.36
N GLN A 46 -4.91 1.55 5.22
CA GLN A 46 -5.82 0.42 5.32
C GLN A 46 -6.37 0.26 6.74
N GLU A 47 -5.52 0.42 7.76
CA GLU A 47 -5.92 0.34 9.16
C GLU A 47 -6.90 1.45 9.53
N ARG A 48 -6.60 2.71 9.17
CA ARG A 48 -7.51 3.84 9.40
C ARG A 48 -8.87 3.64 8.75
N ARG A 49 -8.92 3.09 7.53
CA ARG A 49 -10.21 2.77 6.87
C ARG A 49 -10.97 1.67 7.59
N ARG A 50 -10.27 0.68 8.16
CA ARG A 50 -10.90 -0.38 8.94
C ARG A 50 -11.48 0.15 10.25
N GLU A 51 -10.79 1.10 10.90
CA GLU A 51 -11.29 1.77 12.10
C GLU A 51 -12.50 2.65 11.81
N GLU A 52 -12.51 3.39 10.70
CA GLU A 52 -13.64 4.23 10.26
C GLU A 52 -14.90 3.42 9.86
N LEU A 53 -14.74 2.13 9.56
CA LEU A 53 -15.83 1.21 9.23
C LEU A 53 -16.37 0.43 10.43
N LYS A 54 -15.79 0.62 11.63
CA LYS A 54 -16.13 -0.09 12.87
C LYS A 54 -17.10 0.72 13.71
#